data_AF-A0A966K752-F1
#
_entry.id   AF-A0A966K752-F1
#
_cell.length_a   1.000
_cell.length_b   1.000
_cell.length_c   1.000
_cell.angle_alpha   90.00
_cell.angle_beta   90.00
_cell.angle_gamma   90.00
#
_symmetry.space_group_name_H-M   'P 1'
#
loop_
_entity.id
_entity.type
_entity.pdbx_description
1 polymer ?
#
loop_
_entity_poly.entity_id
_entity_poly.type
_entity_poly.pdbx_seq_one_letter_code
_entity_poly.pdbx_strand_id
1 'polypeptide(L)'
;MAGTNGQDSVFSSITSTGGGGGGSFNSVATTGNSGVTGGSGGGGASGYDIYIPGTAGSGTSGQGNAGGVSTGTIGQPFSASGGGGASAVGGNGTSNSPNSGNGGAGSSSSISGTSTAYAGGGAGGAAGSSNGPPNGVGGTGGGGNTTSSYTAAGGNGTTNTGGGGGGGWGGNGGAGGSGIVIIRYSDAFEAAASTTGSPTITVAGGYRVYKWTSSGSITF
;
A
#
# COMPACT_ATOMS: atom_id res chain seq x y z
N MET A 1 -9.14 15.01 -0.43
CA MET A 1 -8.10 15.08 -1.47
C MET A 1 -7.59 13.69 -1.73
N ALA A 2 -7.41 13.30 -2.99
CA ALA A 2 -6.87 11.99 -3.35
C ALA A 2 -5.45 11.83 -2.79
N GLY A 3 -5.09 10.59 -2.45
CA GLY A 3 -3.73 10.25 -2.04
C GLY A 3 -2.75 10.42 -3.20
N THR A 4 -1.51 10.78 -2.87
CA THR A 4 -0.42 10.80 -3.83
C THR A 4 0.17 9.40 -4.01
N ASN A 5 0.77 9.15 -5.16
CA ASN A 5 1.56 7.93 -5.36
C ASN A 5 2.78 7.90 -4.42
N GLY A 6 3.21 6.69 -4.08
CA GLY A 6 4.50 6.45 -3.46
C GLY A 6 5.64 6.69 -4.46
N GLN A 7 6.87 6.77 -3.94
CA GLN A 7 8.07 6.91 -4.75
C GLN A 7 8.59 5.55 -5.20
N ASP A 8 9.24 5.53 -6.37
CA ASP A 8 9.87 4.33 -6.92
C ASP A 8 11.08 3.89 -6.08
N SER A 9 11.32 2.58 -6.04
CA SER A 9 12.60 2.01 -5.59
C SER A 9 13.37 1.50 -6.79
N VAL A 10 14.60 1.99 -6.99
CA VAL A 10 15.42 1.68 -8.17
C VAL A 10 16.71 1.00 -7.73
N PHE A 11 17.01 -0.14 -8.35
CA PHE A 11 18.30 -0.82 -8.25
C PHE A 11 18.79 -1.19 -9.64
N SER A 12 19.85 -0.53 -10.12
CA SER A 12 20.35 -0.70 -11.49
C SER A 12 19.21 -0.48 -12.50
N SER A 13 18.97 -1.43 -13.41
CA SER A 13 17.87 -1.41 -14.39
C SER A 13 16.52 -1.89 -13.83
N ILE A 14 16.45 -2.31 -12.57
CA ILE A 14 15.22 -2.79 -11.94
C ILE A 14 14.56 -1.62 -11.22
N THR A 15 13.37 -1.22 -11.69
CA THR A 15 12.53 -0.22 -11.05
C THR A 15 11.28 -0.88 -10.48
N SER A 16 11.08 -0.76 -9.17
CA SER A 16 9.80 -1.02 -8.52
C SER A 16 9.05 0.29 -8.42
N THR A 17 7.96 0.42 -9.19
CA THR A 17 7.11 1.62 -9.22
C THR A 17 6.39 1.80 -7.89
N GLY A 18 6.32 3.05 -7.42
CA GLY A 18 5.61 3.38 -6.19
C GLY A 18 4.13 3.01 -6.24
N GLY A 19 3.56 2.68 -5.07
CA GLY A 19 2.15 2.34 -4.95
C GLY A 19 1.22 3.51 -5.31
N GLY A 20 0.05 3.19 -5.84
CA GLY A 20 -0.98 4.14 -6.23
C GLY A 20 -1.69 4.77 -5.03
N GLY A 21 -1.92 6.08 -5.08
CA GLY A 21 -2.69 6.80 -4.06
C GLY A 21 -4.18 6.44 -4.06
N GLY A 22 -4.81 6.42 -2.89
CA GLY A 22 -6.24 6.16 -2.76
C GLY A 22 -7.12 7.30 -3.29
N GLY A 23 -8.31 6.98 -3.76
CA GLY A 23 -9.33 7.96 -4.07
C GLY A 23 -9.82 8.69 -2.81
N SER A 24 -10.46 9.84 -2.98
CA SER A 24 -11.05 10.60 -1.89
C SER A 24 -12.54 10.83 -2.09
N PHE A 25 -13.25 10.88 -0.97
CA PHE A 25 -14.61 11.38 -0.92
C PHE A 25 -14.67 12.80 -1.52
N ASN A 26 -15.62 13.01 -2.41
CA ASN A 26 -15.95 14.32 -2.98
C ASN A 26 -17.48 14.49 -2.99
N SER A 27 -17.95 15.62 -2.48
CA SER A 27 -19.36 15.98 -2.44
C SER A 27 -19.89 16.48 -3.78
N VAL A 28 -19.00 16.90 -4.70
CA VAL A 28 -19.35 17.31 -6.06
C VAL A 28 -18.68 16.36 -7.04
N ALA A 29 -19.43 15.84 -8.01
CA ALA A 29 -19.00 14.85 -8.99
C ALA A 29 -17.86 15.36 -9.92
N THR A 30 -16.62 15.40 -9.41
CA THR A 30 -15.43 15.75 -10.18
C THR A 30 -14.23 14.90 -9.75
N THR A 31 -13.25 14.79 -10.64
CA THR A 31 -11.97 14.07 -10.54
C THR A 31 -11.44 13.96 -9.11
N GLY A 32 -11.29 12.74 -8.59
CA GLY A 32 -10.70 12.49 -7.27
C GLY A 32 -11.21 11.25 -6.53
N ASN A 33 -12.33 10.67 -6.97
CA ASN A 33 -12.91 9.46 -6.37
C ASN A 33 -12.18 8.17 -6.78
N SER A 34 -11.56 8.16 -7.95
CA SER A 34 -10.80 7.00 -8.42
C SER A 34 -9.46 6.87 -7.69
N GLY A 35 -9.08 5.63 -7.40
CA GLY A 35 -7.71 5.32 -7.02
C GLY A 35 -6.74 5.59 -8.16
N VAL A 36 -5.51 5.95 -7.82
CA VAL A 36 -4.45 6.25 -8.77
C VAL A 36 -3.71 4.96 -9.11
N THR A 37 -3.26 4.85 -10.37
CA THR A 37 -2.44 3.73 -10.85
C THR A 37 -1.02 3.79 -10.27
N GLY A 38 -0.41 2.65 -9.98
CA GLY A 38 0.97 2.54 -9.48
C GLY A 38 1.48 1.11 -9.53
N GLY A 39 2.60 0.81 -8.85
CA GLY A 39 3.11 -0.56 -8.74
C GLY A 39 2.04 -1.53 -8.24
N SER A 40 1.37 -1.16 -7.14
CA SER A 40 0.02 -1.62 -6.79
C SER A 40 -0.97 -0.47 -6.94
N GLY A 41 -2.21 -0.74 -7.35
CA GLY A 41 -3.21 0.30 -7.58
C GLY A 41 -3.91 0.78 -6.31
N GLY A 42 -4.24 2.07 -6.24
CA GLY A 42 -5.01 2.64 -5.14
C GLY A 42 -6.48 2.21 -5.16
N GLY A 43 -7.12 2.14 -3.99
CA GLY A 43 -8.55 1.88 -3.87
C GLY A 43 -9.40 3.10 -4.26
N GLY A 44 -10.56 2.88 -4.86
CA GLY A 44 -11.54 3.94 -5.12
C GLY A 44 -12.28 4.39 -3.86
N ALA A 45 -12.93 5.55 -3.93
CA ALA A 45 -13.81 6.11 -2.91
C ALA A 45 -15.19 6.44 -3.47
N SER A 46 -16.24 6.33 -2.66
CA SER A 46 -17.61 6.70 -3.01
C SER A 46 -17.82 8.23 -2.99
N GLY A 47 -18.70 8.74 -3.88
CA GLY A 47 -19.17 10.14 -3.90
C GLY A 47 -20.57 10.34 -3.29
N TYR A 48 -20.98 11.59 -3.06
CA TYR A 48 -22.21 11.95 -2.33
C TYR A 48 -23.50 11.94 -3.20
N ASP A 49 -23.52 12.65 -4.34
CA ASP A 49 -24.78 13.03 -5.02
C ASP A 49 -25.05 12.39 -6.40
N ILE A 50 -24.03 11.81 -7.04
CA ILE A 50 -24.19 11.17 -8.35
C ILE A 50 -23.51 9.81 -8.26
N TYR A 51 -24.18 8.78 -8.77
CA TYR A 51 -23.68 7.41 -8.94
C TYR A 51 -22.41 7.40 -9.82
N ILE A 52 -21.30 7.90 -9.30
CA ILE A 52 -19.99 7.80 -9.93
C ILE A 52 -19.14 6.98 -8.97
N PRO A 53 -19.15 5.65 -9.12
CA PRO A 53 -18.28 4.80 -8.33
C PRO A 53 -16.83 5.19 -8.60
N GLY A 54 -16.06 5.44 -7.53
CA GLY A 54 -14.62 5.55 -7.65
C GLY A 54 -14.06 4.26 -8.21
N THR A 55 -13.38 4.34 -9.35
CA THR A 55 -12.74 3.17 -9.96
C THR A 55 -11.46 2.82 -9.20
N ALA A 56 -11.05 1.56 -9.26
CA ALA A 56 -9.75 1.15 -8.77
C ALA A 56 -8.63 1.75 -9.64
N GLY A 57 -7.52 2.11 -9.01
CA GLY A 57 -6.26 2.23 -9.71
C GLY A 57 -5.79 0.83 -10.14
N SER A 58 -5.19 0.72 -11.32
CA SER A 58 -4.51 -0.51 -11.75
C SER A 58 -3.13 -0.65 -11.11
N GLY A 59 -2.71 -1.90 -10.91
CA GLY A 59 -1.33 -2.25 -10.60
C GLY A 59 -0.50 -2.45 -11.87
N THR A 60 0.82 -2.25 -11.77
CA THR A 60 1.77 -2.59 -12.83
C THR A 60 1.95 -4.10 -12.90
N SER A 61 1.83 -4.68 -14.10
CA SER A 61 2.00 -6.13 -14.32
C SER A 61 3.34 -6.61 -13.77
N GLY A 62 3.29 -7.65 -12.92
CA GLY A 62 4.47 -8.21 -12.27
C GLY A 62 4.94 -7.49 -10.99
N GLN A 63 4.34 -6.36 -10.62
CA GLN A 63 4.68 -5.63 -9.38
C GLN A 63 3.54 -5.61 -8.36
N GLY A 64 2.29 -5.54 -8.81
CA GLY A 64 1.16 -5.58 -7.92
C GLY A 64 -0.20 -5.60 -8.61
N ASN A 65 -1.23 -5.57 -7.79
CA ASN A 65 -2.62 -5.75 -8.23
C ASN A 65 -3.40 -4.44 -8.14
N ALA A 66 -4.57 -4.42 -8.78
CA ALA A 66 -5.48 -3.29 -8.70
C ALA A 66 -6.03 -3.10 -7.27
N GLY A 67 -6.42 -1.86 -6.96
CA GLY A 67 -7.21 -1.58 -5.77
C GLY A 67 -8.63 -2.14 -5.86
N GLY A 68 -9.40 -1.95 -4.79
CA GLY A 68 -10.83 -2.23 -4.79
C GLY A 68 -11.62 -1.11 -5.45
N VAL A 69 -12.82 -1.45 -5.92
CA VAL A 69 -13.80 -0.51 -6.47
C VAL A 69 -14.84 -0.14 -5.42
N SER A 70 -15.25 1.13 -5.39
CA SER A 70 -16.35 1.56 -4.52
C SER A 70 -17.66 1.46 -5.30
N THR A 71 -18.51 0.49 -4.98
CA THR A 71 -19.80 0.32 -5.68
C THR A 71 -20.83 1.26 -5.10
N GLY A 72 -21.31 2.22 -5.91
CA GLY A 72 -22.25 3.23 -5.50
C GLY A 72 -23.65 2.66 -5.26
N THR A 73 -24.19 2.82 -4.08
CA THR A 73 -25.64 3.02 -3.92
C THR A 73 -25.79 4.19 -2.96
N ILE A 74 -26.76 5.06 -3.25
CA ILE A 74 -27.02 6.25 -2.45
C ILE A 74 -27.45 5.77 -1.06
N GLY A 75 -26.62 6.02 -0.05
CA GLY A 75 -26.87 5.54 1.31
C GLY A 75 -25.63 5.57 2.19
N GLN A 76 -25.81 6.10 3.40
CA GLN A 76 -24.81 6.09 4.47
C GLN A 76 -24.78 4.71 5.14
N PRO A 77 -23.63 4.28 5.70
CA PRO A 77 -22.33 4.96 5.70
C PRO A 77 -21.56 4.82 4.37
N PHE A 78 -20.74 5.83 4.05
CA PHE A 78 -19.81 5.81 2.92
C PHE A 78 -18.53 5.04 3.27
N SER A 79 -18.15 4.08 2.43
CA SER A 79 -16.96 3.26 2.62
C SER A 79 -16.07 3.29 1.38
N ALA A 80 -14.82 3.67 1.58
CA ALA A 80 -13.80 3.59 0.55
C ALA A 80 -13.23 2.17 0.44
N SER A 81 -12.62 1.90 -0.70
CA SER A 81 -12.02 0.62 -1.03
C SER A 81 -10.57 0.54 -0.59
N GLY A 82 -10.07 -0.67 -0.36
CA GLY A 82 -8.66 -0.88 -0.04
C GLY A 82 -7.77 -0.79 -1.28
N GLY A 83 -6.50 -0.46 -1.07
CA GLY A 83 -5.48 -0.52 -2.11
C GLY A 83 -5.08 -1.96 -2.44
N GLY A 84 -4.57 -2.19 -3.64
CA GLY A 84 -4.02 -3.48 -4.04
C GLY A 84 -2.71 -3.77 -3.31
N GLY A 85 -2.39 -5.06 -3.16
CA GLY A 85 -1.09 -5.50 -2.72
C GLY A 85 -0.37 -6.28 -3.83
N ALA A 86 0.85 -6.72 -3.55
CA ALA A 86 1.65 -7.46 -4.51
C ALA A 86 1.07 -8.84 -4.90
N SER A 87 0.22 -9.45 -4.06
CA SER A 87 -0.35 -10.78 -4.33
C SER A 87 -1.88 -10.84 -4.40
N ALA A 88 -2.59 -9.79 -3.99
CA ALA A 88 -4.05 -9.75 -4.10
C ALA A 88 -4.57 -8.34 -4.42
N VAL A 89 -5.74 -8.30 -5.07
CA VAL A 89 -6.51 -7.06 -5.25
C VAL A 89 -6.98 -6.49 -3.91
N GLY A 90 -7.20 -5.18 -3.87
CA GLY A 90 -7.83 -4.52 -2.72
C GLY A 90 -9.31 -4.91 -2.58
N GLY A 91 -9.79 -4.94 -1.33
CA GLY A 91 -11.19 -5.17 -1.03
C GLY A 91 -12.06 -3.99 -1.51
N ASN A 92 -13.22 -4.31 -2.07
CA ASN A 92 -14.18 -3.31 -2.52
C ASN A 92 -14.81 -2.58 -1.33
N GLY A 93 -15.06 -1.28 -1.50
CA GLY A 93 -15.91 -0.50 -0.61
C GLY A 93 -17.37 -0.66 -1.00
N THR A 94 -18.22 -1.05 -0.05
CA THR A 94 -19.66 -1.20 -0.28
C THR A 94 -20.43 -0.13 0.49
N SER A 95 -21.33 0.60 -0.18
CA SER A 95 -22.32 1.45 0.49
C SER A 95 -23.17 0.67 1.49
N ASN A 96 -23.70 1.34 2.51
CA ASN A 96 -24.53 0.74 3.58
C ASN A 96 -23.82 -0.30 4.46
N SER A 97 -22.49 -0.33 4.44
CA SER A 97 -21.67 -1.16 5.32
C SER A 97 -20.69 -0.28 6.09
N PRO A 98 -20.58 -0.41 7.43
CA PRO A 98 -19.58 0.32 8.20
C PRO A 98 -18.15 -0.15 7.89
N ASN A 99 -17.97 -1.26 7.16
CA ASN A 99 -16.67 -1.79 6.83
C ASN A 99 -16.15 -1.18 5.53
N SER A 100 -14.98 -0.55 5.60
CA SER A 100 -14.19 -0.23 4.42
C SER A 100 -13.51 -1.46 3.84
N GLY A 101 -13.06 -1.32 2.58
CA GLY A 101 -12.32 -2.38 1.92
C GLY A 101 -10.97 -2.66 2.58
N ASN A 102 -10.66 -3.93 2.80
CA ASN A 102 -9.33 -4.34 3.27
C ASN A 102 -8.26 -4.10 2.20
N GLY A 103 -7.02 -3.86 2.63
CA GLY A 103 -5.89 -3.83 1.72
C GLY A 103 -5.58 -5.21 1.15
N GLY A 104 -5.19 -5.26 -0.12
CA GLY A 104 -4.74 -6.48 -0.78
C GLY A 104 -3.46 -7.01 -0.14
N ALA A 105 -3.33 -8.34 -0.04
CA ALA A 105 -2.15 -8.97 0.52
C ALA A 105 -0.89 -8.67 -0.29
N GLY A 106 0.22 -8.47 0.41
CA GLY A 106 1.56 -8.42 -0.15
C GLY A 106 2.10 -9.80 -0.50
N SER A 107 3.32 -9.85 -1.04
CA SER A 107 3.99 -11.09 -1.44
C SER A 107 5.08 -11.45 -0.45
N SER A 108 5.17 -12.74 -0.10
CA SER A 108 6.22 -13.25 0.78
C SER A 108 7.51 -13.51 0.02
N SER A 109 8.64 -13.11 0.60
CA SER A 109 9.97 -13.40 0.08
C SER A 109 10.90 -13.85 1.20
N SER A 110 11.72 -14.88 0.94
CA SER A 110 12.78 -15.35 1.84
C SER A 110 14.12 -14.63 1.62
N ILE A 111 14.14 -13.57 0.81
CA ILE A 111 15.37 -12.89 0.38
C ILE A 111 16.22 -12.36 1.56
N SER A 112 15.59 -12.03 2.69
CA SER A 112 16.24 -11.57 3.91
C SER A 112 16.78 -12.70 4.80
N GLY A 113 16.55 -13.97 4.46
CA GLY A 113 16.88 -15.14 5.28
C GLY A 113 15.69 -15.74 6.03
N THR A 114 14.59 -14.98 6.17
CA THR A 114 13.31 -15.45 6.73
C THR A 114 12.17 -15.08 5.79
N SER A 115 11.08 -15.85 5.76
CA SER A 115 9.90 -15.48 4.98
C SER A 115 9.26 -14.22 5.56
N THR A 116 9.25 -13.13 4.81
CA THR A 116 8.63 -11.85 5.18
C THR A 116 7.75 -11.37 4.04
N ALA A 117 6.55 -10.88 4.37
CA ALA A 117 5.66 -10.27 3.39
C ALA A 117 6.04 -8.80 3.13
N TYR A 118 5.94 -8.37 1.88
CA TYR A 118 6.23 -7.02 1.42
C TYR A 118 5.11 -6.50 0.51
N ALA A 119 4.98 -5.19 0.41
CA ALA A 119 4.06 -4.50 -0.50
C ALA A 119 2.59 -4.88 -0.28
N GLY A 120 2.14 -4.88 0.98
CA GLY A 120 0.72 -4.98 1.32
C GLY A 120 -0.04 -3.68 1.03
N GLY A 121 -1.27 -3.78 0.52
CA GLY A 121 -2.13 -2.63 0.29
C GLY A 121 -2.67 -2.02 1.59
N GLY A 122 -2.94 -0.72 1.60
CA GLY A 122 -3.61 -0.07 2.73
C GLY A 122 -5.13 -0.30 2.72
N ALA A 123 -5.76 -0.26 3.89
CA ALA A 123 -7.22 -0.31 3.99
C ALA A 123 -7.90 0.97 3.46
N GLY A 124 -9.15 0.88 3.05
CA GLY A 124 -9.98 2.05 2.73
C GLY A 124 -10.41 2.82 3.99
N GLY A 125 -10.73 4.11 3.85
CA GLY A 125 -11.38 4.89 4.91
C GLY A 125 -12.87 4.54 5.02
N ALA A 126 -13.45 4.57 6.21
CA ALA A 126 -14.88 4.33 6.41
C ALA A 126 -15.53 5.43 7.26
N ALA A 127 -16.71 5.86 6.84
CA ALA A 127 -17.56 6.72 7.63
C ALA A 127 -18.04 5.97 8.87
N GLY A 128 -17.51 6.33 10.04
CA GLY A 128 -17.94 5.75 11.30
C GLY A 128 -19.43 6.02 11.51
N SER A 129 -20.24 4.97 11.57
CA SER A 129 -21.51 5.08 12.29
C SER A 129 -21.17 5.27 13.77
N SER A 130 -21.89 6.12 14.48
CA SER A 130 -21.68 6.40 15.91
C SER A 130 -21.70 5.17 16.82
N ASN A 131 -22.03 3.97 16.32
CA ASN A 131 -22.22 2.74 17.09
C ASN A 131 -21.44 1.49 16.57
N GLY A 132 -20.23 1.62 15.99
CA GLY A 132 -19.38 0.45 15.73
C GLY A 132 -18.04 0.73 15.05
N PRO A 133 -17.01 -0.12 15.20
CA PRO A 133 -15.71 0.09 14.60
C PRO A 133 -15.76 -0.19 13.08
N PRO A 134 -15.29 0.72 12.21
CA PRO A 134 -14.95 0.38 10.83
C PRO A 134 -13.71 -0.52 10.80
N ASN A 135 -13.80 -1.64 10.05
CA ASN A 135 -12.84 -2.75 10.15
C ASN A 135 -12.00 -2.96 8.88
N GLY A 136 -11.61 -1.89 8.21
CA GLY A 136 -10.63 -1.99 7.13
C GLY A 136 -9.25 -2.34 7.69
N VAL A 137 -8.78 -3.57 7.45
CA VAL A 137 -7.42 -3.97 7.80
C VAL A 137 -6.49 -3.85 6.59
N GLY A 138 -5.27 -3.38 6.83
CA GLY A 138 -4.22 -3.37 5.83
C GLY A 138 -3.79 -4.78 5.47
N GLY A 139 -3.33 -4.96 4.24
CA GLY A 139 -2.85 -6.23 3.75
C GLY A 139 -1.55 -6.68 4.44
N THR A 140 -1.33 -7.99 4.49
CA THR A 140 -0.05 -8.56 4.94
C THR A 140 1.10 -7.96 4.15
N GLY A 141 2.24 -7.74 4.78
CA GLY A 141 3.36 -7.01 4.16
C GLY A 141 3.28 -5.50 4.36
N GLY A 142 2.65 -5.09 5.46
CA GLY A 142 2.81 -3.76 6.03
C GLY A 142 1.75 -2.74 5.63
N GLY A 143 0.59 -3.16 5.14
CA GLY A 143 -0.52 -2.25 4.88
C GLY A 143 -1.02 -1.56 6.15
N GLY A 144 -1.31 -0.26 6.07
CA GLY A 144 -1.93 0.49 7.16
C GLY A 144 -3.43 0.19 7.30
N ASN A 145 -3.89 0.06 8.55
CA ASN A 145 -5.31 -0.11 8.87
C ASN A 145 -6.06 1.23 8.77
N THR A 146 -7.39 1.17 8.64
CA THR A 146 -8.23 2.35 8.83
C THR A 146 -8.41 2.68 10.32
N THR A 147 -9.04 3.81 10.62
CA THR A 147 -9.39 4.22 11.99
C THR A 147 -10.89 4.49 12.11
N SER A 148 -11.38 4.39 13.35
CA SER A 148 -12.80 4.50 13.68
C SER A 148 -13.31 5.91 13.96
N SER A 149 -12.41 6.89 14.04
CA SER A 149 -12.74 8.26 14.39
C SER A 149 -12.80 9.15 13.15
N TYR A 150 -13.82 10.03 13.09
CA TYR A 150 -13.97 11.02 12.03
C TYR A 150 -12.69 11.83 11.80
N THR A 151 -12.01 12.25 12.88
CA THR A 151 -10.85 13.13 12.80
C THR A 151 -9.52 12.41 12.81
N ALA A 152 -9.50 11.09 13.05
CA ALA A 152 -8.25 10.34 13.11
C ALA A 152 -7.69 10.11 11.71
N ALA A 153 -6.36 10.22 11.60
CA ALA A 153 -5.68 9.81 10.38
C ALA A 153 -5.75 8.28 10.23
N GLY A 154 -5.67 7.79 8.99
CA GLY A 154 -5.46 6.37 8.72
C GLY A 154 -4.09 5.90 9.23
N GLY A 155 -3.95 4.59 9.47
CA GLY A 155 -2.68 4.01 9.88
C GLY A 155 -1.62 4.10 8.78
N ASN A 156 -0.38 4.39 9.15
CA ASN A 156 0.72 4.39 8.19
C ASN A 156 1.05 2.96 7.74
N GLY A 157 1.57 2.83 6.53
CA GLY A 157 2.22 1.61 6.09
C GLY A 157 3.49 1.34 6.92
N THR A 158 3.84 0.07 7.08
CA THR A 158 5.02 -0.33 7.84
C THR A 158 6.29 0.08 7.09
N THR A 159 7.18 0.80 7.77
CA THR A 159 8.47 1.24 7.20
C THR A 159 9.28 0.05 6.67
N ASN A 160 9.96 0.25 5.54
CA ASN A 160 10.81 -0.75 4.86
C ASN A 160 10.08 -2.01 4.40
N THR A 161 8.78 -1.89 4.12
CA THR A 161 7.98 -2.98 3.51
C THR A 161 7.41 -2.61 2.16
N GLY A 162 7.42 -1.32 1.78
CA GLY A 162 6.68 -0.80 0.63
C GLY A 162 5.16 -0.86 0.77
N GLY A 163 4.63 -1.09 1.97
CA GLY A 163 3.19 -1.19 2.22
C GLY A 163 2.45 0.15 2.09
N GLY A 164 1.21 0.11 1.61
CA GLY A 164 0.35 1.30 1.47
C GLY A 164 -0.19 1.81 2.81
N GLY A 165 -0.45 3.11 2.91
CA GLY A 165 -1.13 3.71 4.06
C GLY A 165 -2.64 3.48 4.03
N GLY A 166 -3.27 3.38 5.20
CA GLY A 166 -4.71 3.23 5.34
C GLY A 166 -5.46 4.55 5.13
N GLY A 167 -6.70 4.47 4.67
CA GLY A 167 -7.56 5.64 4.48
C GLY A 167 -8.09 6.19 5.80
N GLY A 168 -8.15 7.52 5.90
CA GLY A 168 -8.90 8.25 6.91
C GLY A 168 -10.29 8.63 6.40
N TRP A 169 -11.22 8.94 7.31
CA TRP A 169 -12.56 9.41 6.92
C TRP A 169 -12.61 10.94 6.75
N GLY A 170 -12.61 11.68 7.86
CA GLY A 170 -12.45 13.13 7.87
C GLY A 170 -11.00 13.57 8.16
N GLY A 171 -10.19 12.67 8.73
CA GLY A 171 -8.74 12.83 8.87
C GLY A 171 -7.98 12.44 7.60
N ASN A 172 -6.69 12.76 7.55
CA ASN A 172 -5.82 12.42 6.44
C ASN A 172 -5.64 10.90 6.29
N GLY A 173 -5.37 10.42 5.08
CA GLY A 173 -4.84 9.08 4.89
C GLY A 173 -3.47 8.92 5.56
N GLY A 174 -3.14 7.70 5.97
CA GLY A 174 -1.81 7.36 6.46
C GLY A 174 -0.77 7.42 5.35
N ALA A 175 0.47 7.70 5.72
CA ALA A 175 1.60 7.65 4.78
C ALA A 175 1.91 6.21 4.36
N GLY A 176 2.36 6.00 3.13
CA GLY A 176 2.95 4.72 2.72
C GLY A 176 4.26 4.43 3.45
N GLY A 177 4.54 3.15 3.68
CA GLY A 177 5.82 2.69 4.21
C GLY A 177 6.93 2.85 3.16
N SER A 178 8.14 3.19 3.61
CA SER A 178 9.31 3.23 2.73
C SER A 178 9.56 1.87 2.06
N GLY A 179 10.13 1.91 0.86
CA GLY A 179 10.67 0.72 0.19
C GLY A 179 11.94 0.20 0.85
N ILE A 180 12.48 -0.88 0.30
CA ILE A 180 13.66 -1.58 0.80
C ILE A 180 14.38 -2.24 -0.37
N VAL A 181 15.71 -2.25 -0.36
CA VAL A 181 16.53 -3.01 -1.33
C VAL A 181 17.28 -4.10 -0.58
N ILE A 182 17.15 -5.34 -1.05
CA ILE A 182 17.83 -6.50 -0.47
C ILE A 182 18.53 -7.26 -1.60
N ILE A 183 19.83 -7.50 -1.45
CA ILE A 183 20.63 -8.31 -2.35
C ILE A 183 21.10 -9.53 -1.57
N ARG A 184 20.89 -10.72 -2.14
CA ARG A 184 21.34 -11.99 -1.56
C ARG A 184 22.06 -12.82 -2.61
N TYR A 185 23.24 -13.32 -2.26
CA TYR A 185 24.02 -14.22 -3.10
C TYR A 185 24.82 -15.21 -2.24
N SER A 186 25.33 -16.29 -2.84
CA SER A 186 26.09 -17.31 -2.10
C SER A 186 27.37 -16.70 -1.50
N ASP A 187 27.67 -17.05 -0.25
CA ASP A 187 28.88 -16.59 0.43
C ASP A 187 30.18 -17.26 -0.07
N ALA A 188 30.07 -18.21 -1.01
CA ALA A 188 31.20 -18.75 -1.77
C ALA A 188 31.81 -17.72 -2.73
N PHE A 189 31.06 -16.66 -3.10
CA PHE A 189 31.58 -15.53 -3.85
C PHE A 189 32.14 -14.46 -2.92
N GLU A 190 33.08 -13.66 -3.44
CA GLU A 190 33.69 -12.57 -2.68
C GLU A 190 32.66 -11.57 -2.16
N ALA A 191 32.98 -10.97 -1.02
CA ALA A 191 32.20 -9.84 -0.52
C ALA A 191 32.32 -8.67 -1.51
N ALA A 192 31.27 -7.85 -1.62
CA ALA A 192 31.33 -6.65 -2.42
C ALA A 192 32.50 -5.75 -2.01
N ALA A 193 33.26 -5.26 -3.00
CA ALA A 193 34.42 -4.40 -2.82
C ALA A 193 34.10 -3.11 -2.05
N SER A 194 32.90 -2.53 -2.24
CA SER A 194 32.45 -1.38 -1.46
C SER A 194 30.93 -1.21 -1.44
N THR A 195 30.43 -0.51 -0.42
CA THR A 195 29.03 -0.09 -0.30
C THR A 195 28.91 1.33 0.24
N THR A 196 27.85 2.04 -0.15
CA THR A 196 27.43 3.30 0.48
C THR A 196 26.03 3.15 1.09
N GLY A 197 25.58 4.12 1.90
CA GLY A 197 24.25 4.09 2.52
C GLY A 197 24.11 3.13 3.71
N SER A 198 25.24 2.68 4.27
CA SER A 198 25.32 1.86 5.49
C SER A 198 24.36 0.66 5.51
N PRO A 199 24.44 -0.26 4.53
CA PRO A 199 23.58 -1.43 4.53
C PRO A 199 23.85 -2.31 5.75
N THR A 200 22.80 -2.99 6.23
CA THR A 200 23.00 -4.13 7.12
C THR A 200 23.54 -5.31 6.31
N ILE A 201 24.67 -5.87 6.74
CA ILE A 201 25.31 -7.02 6.09
C ILE A 201 25.17 -8.24 7.00
N THR A 202 24.68 -9.35 6.47
CA THR A 202 24.56 -10.63 7.20
C THR A 202 25.18 -11.75 6.37
N VAL A 203 25.99 -12.59 7.00
CA VAL A 203 26.56 -13.80 6.40
C VAL A 203 26.12 -14.98 7.24
N ALA A 204 25.21 -15.79 6.72
CA ALA A 204 24.65 -16.95 7.41
C ALA A 204 24.02 -17.92 6.42
N GLY A 205 24.05 -19.22 6.76
CA GLY A 205 23.36 -20.27 5.99
C GLY A 205 23.82 -20.42 4.54
N GLY A 206 25.09 -20.10 4.23
CA GLY A 206 25.66 -20.19 2.87
C GLY A 206 25.39 -18.96 1.98
N TYR A 207 24.94 -17.85 2.57
CA TYR A 207 24.60 -16.64 1.83
C TYR A 207 25.13 -15.39 2.51
N ARG A 208 25.45 -14.40 1.66
CA ARG A 208 25.68 -13.02 2.02
C ARG A 208 24.47 -12.19 1.61
N VAL A 209 23.94 -11.41 2.56
CA VAL A 209 22.78 -10.54 2.37
C VAL A 209 23.17 -9.10 2.70
N TYR A 210 22.88 -8.19 1.78
CA TYR A 210 22.98 -6.75 1.96
C TYR A 210 21.59 -6.13 1.94
N LYS A 211 21.24 -5.33 2.96
CA LYS A 211 19.93 -4.70 3.11
C LYS A 211 20.07 -3.19 3.29
N TRP A 212 19.46 -2.44 2.39
CA TRP A 212 19.34 -0.98 2.45
C TRP A 212 17.92 -0.55 2.81
N THR A 213 17.80 0.27 3.85
CA THR A 213 16.56 0.97 4.23
C THR A 213 16.63 2.47 3.90
N SER A 214 17.66 2.87 3.16
CA SER A 214 17.93 4.21 2.66
C SER A 214 18.79 4.09 1.40
N SER A 215 18.88 5.14 0.59
CA SER A 215 19.65 5.10 -0.67
C SER A 215 21.13 4.76 -0.45
N GLY A 216 21.71 4.03 -1.39
CA GLY A 216 23.11 3.62 -1.36
C GLY A 216 23.55 2.95 -2.66
N SER A 217 24.74 2.37 -2.63
CA SER A 217 25.34 1.66 -3.76
C SER A 217 26.09 0.42 -3.28
N ILE A 218 26.35 -0.50 -4.21
CA ILE A 218 27.19 -1.68 -4.04
C ILE A 218 28.06 -1.85 -5.29
N THR A 219 29.34 -2.15 -5.08
CA THR A 219 30.29 -2.46 -6.13
C THR A 219 30.92 -3.81 -5.80
N PHE A 220 30.89 -4.73 -6.77
CA PHE A 220 31.51 -6.05 -6.68
C PHE A 220 32.92 -5.99 -7.27
#